data_AF-A0AAW5N5R0-F1
#
_entry.id   AF-A0AAW5N5R0-F1
#
_cell.length_a   1.000
_cell.length_b   1.000
_cell.length_c   1.000
_cell.angle_alpha   90.00
_cell.angle_beta   90.00
_cell.angle_gamma   90.00
#
_symmetry.space_group_name_H-M   'P 1'
#
loop_
_entity.id
_entity.type
_entity.pdbx_description
1 polymer ?
#
loop_
_entity_poly.entity_id
_entity_poly.type
_entity_poly.pdbx_seq_one_letter_code
_entity_poly.pdbx_strand_id
1 'polypeptide(L)' 'GHRGVVLWFTGLSASGKSTLAGALEEALHKLGVSTYMLDGDNVRHGLCSDLGYSDADRKENIRRVGEEANLMVEAGLV' A
#
# COMPACT_ATOMS: atom_id res chain seq x y z
N GLY A 1 7.11 4.46 20.60
CA GLY A 1 6.14 4.24 19.51
C GLY A 1 6.26 5.37 18.51
N HIS A 2 5.87 5.14 17.26
CA HIS A 2 5.83 6.15 16.20
C HIS A 2 4.39 6.43 15.78
N ARG A 3 4.17 7.51 15.03
CA ARG A 3 2.86 7.79 14.43
C ARG A 3 2.69 6.88 13.20
N GLY A 4 1.49 6.34 13.01
CA GLY A 4 1.14 5.71 11.74
C GLY A 4 1.05 6.74 10.62
N VAL A 5 1.48 6.37 9.42
CA VAL A 5 1.50 7.22 8.22
C VAL A 5 1.24 6.35 7.00
N VAL A 6 0.58 6.87 5.98
CA VAL A 6 0.50 6.19 4.67
C VAL A 6 1.39 6.91 3.66
N LEU A 7 2.25 6.16 2.98
CA LEU A 7 3.07 6.66 1.88
C LEU A 7 2.57 6.08 0.56
N TRP A 8 1.82 6.88 -0.20
CA TRP A 8 1.18 6.43 -1.44
C TRP A 8 2.06 6.69 -2.67
N PHE A 9 2.73 5.66 -3.17
CA PHE A 9 3.54 5.75 -4.38
C PHE A 9 2.68 5.63 -5.66
N THR A 10 2.75 6.63 -6.53
CA THR A 10 2.10 6.61 -7.86
C THR A 10 3.12 6.79 -8.98
N GLY A 11 2.77 6.34 -10.20
CA GLY A 11 3.65 6.41 -11.37
C GLY A 11 3.46 5.24 -12.34
N LEU A 12 4.03 5.36 -13.53
CA LEU A 12 3.93 4.38 -14.61
C LEU A 12 4.44 2.99 -14.20
N SER A 13 3.97 1.93 -14.86
CA SER A 13 4.55 0.59 -14.69
C SER A 13 6.06 0.64 -14.92
N ALA A 14 6.82 -0.13 -14.14
CA ALA A 14 8.30 -0.16 -14.16
C ALA A 14 9.01 1.18 -13.83
N SER A 15 8.33 2.21 -13.31
CA SER A 15 8.97 3.46 -12.89
C SER A 15 9.79 3.37 -11.58
N GLY A 16 9.99 2.16 -11.03
CA GLY A 16 10.78 1.93 -9.81
C GLY A 16 10.04 2.10 -8.47
N LYS A 17 8.70 2.20 -8.46
CA LYS A 17 7.91 2.40 -7.23
C LYS A 17 8.16 1.32 -6.18
N SER A 18 8.05 0.04 -6.55
CA SER A 18 8.25 -1.08 -5.62
C SER A 18 9.70 -1.16 -5.13
N THR A 19 10.67 -0.78 -5.98
CA THR A 19 12.08 -0.69 -5.58
C THR A 19 12.30 0.37 -4.51
N LEU A 20 11.71 1.56 -4.68
CA LEU A 20 11.81 2.64 -3.69
C LEU A 20 11.07 2.30 -2.40
N ALA A 21 9.86 1.72 -2.50
CA ALA A 21 9.05 1.32 -1.35
C ALA A 21 9.79 0.27 -0.50
N GLY A 22 10.37 -0.76 -1.11
CA GLY A 22 11.15 -1.77 -0.39
C GLY A 22 12.41 -1.21 0.28
N ALA A 23 13.15 -0.34 -0.42
CA ALA A 23 14.32 0.32 0.18
C ALA A 23 13.94 1.22 1.37
N LEU A 24 12.80 1.89 1.29
CA LEU A 24 12.27 2.69 2.39
C LEU A 24 11.81 1.82 3.57
N GLU A 25 11.11 0.72 3.30
CA GLU A 25 10.69 -0.25 4.32
C GLU A 25 11.90 -0.78 5.10
N GLU A 26 12.96 -1.20 4.40
CA GLU A 26 14.21 -1.62 5.05
C GLU A 26 14.84 -0.52 5.91
N ALA A 27 14.83 0.73 5.44
CA ALA A 27 15.39 1.86 6.17
C ALA A 27 14.58 2.16 7.44
N LEU A 28 13.26 2.14 7.36
CA LEU A 28 12.35 2.36 8.48
C LEU A 28 12.44 1.23 9.51
N HIS A 29 12.51 -0.03 9.05
CA HIS A 29 12.67 -1.18 9.92
C HIS A 29 13.98 -1.11 10.72
N LYS A 30 15.09 -0.66 10.11
CA LYS A 30 16.37 -0.41 10.81
C LYS A 30 16.27 0.67 11.89
N LEU A 31 15.29 1.57 11.81
CA LEU A 31 14.99 2.58 12.82
C LEU A 31 13.97 2.09 13.88
N GLY A 32 13.56 0.83 13.83
CA GLY A 32 12.56 0.26 14.75
C GLY A 32 11.13 0.73 14.49
N VAL A 33 10.85 1.21 13.27
CA VAL A 33 9.50 1.57 12.82
C VAL A 33 8.80 0.32 12.29
N SER A 34 7.59 0.07 12.76
CA SER A 34 6.71 -0.98 12.25
C SER A 34 6.09 -0.53 10.93
N THR A 35 6.35 -1.28 9.87
CA THR A 35 5.94 -0.95 8.51
C THR A 35 5.11 -2.06 7.87
N TYR A 36 4.31 -1.71 6.88
CA TYR A 36 3.64 -2.68 6.01
C TYR A 36 3.51 -2.19 4.58
N MET A 37 4.02 -2.96 3.61
CA MET A 37 3.88 -2.63 2.19
C MET A 37 2.59 -3.20 1.57
N LEU A 38 1.66 -2.32 1.20
CA LEU A 38 0.51 -2.65 0.36
C LEU A 38 0.90 -2.68 -1.12
N ASP A 39 0.95 -3.88 -1.69
CA ASP A 39 1.25 -4.09 -3.12
C ASP A 39 -0.01 -4.33 -3.94
N GLY A 40 -0.12 -3.66 -5.09
CA GLY A 40 -1.28 -3.73 -5.98
C GLY A 40 -1.58 -5.14 -6.50
N ASP A 41 -0.54 -5.97 -6.65
CA ASP A 41 -0.70 -7.37 -7.09
C ASP A 41 -1.29 -8.23 -5.95
N ASN A 42 -0.82 -8.04 -4.72
CA ASN A 42 -1.34 -8.76 -3.54
C ASN A 42 -2.78 -8.37 -3.23
N VAL A 43 -3.10 -7.07 -3.32
CA VAL A 43 -4.47 -6.57 -3.15
C VAL A 43 -5.40 -7.18 -4.20
N ARG A 44 -5.00 -7.21 -5.48
CA ARG A 44 -5.82 -7.80 -6.55
C ARG A 44 -6.03 -9.30 -6.40
N HIS A 45 -5.04 -10.03 -5.91
CA HIS A 45 -5.21 -11.47 -5.67
C HIS A 45 -6.06 -11.77 -4.42
N GLY A 46 -6.07 -10.89 -3.43
CA GLY A 46 -6.84 -11.04 -2.20
C GLY A 46 -8.09 -10.15 -2.16
N LEU A 47 -7.95 -9.00 -1.50
CA LEU A 47 -9.03 -8.06 -1.17
C LEU A 47 -9.89 -7.63 -2.36
N CYS A 48 -9.32 -7.59 -3.57
CA CYS A 48 -9.96 -7.13 -4.80
C CYS A 48 -10.10 -8.25 -5.85
N SER A 49 -10.08 -9.51 -5.44
CA SER A 49 -10.16 -10.68 -6.35
C SER A 49 -11.49 -10.81 -7.10
N ASP A 50 -12.55 -10.18 -6.59
CA ASP A 50 -13.87 -10.07 -7.20
C ASP A 50 -13.96 -8.96 -8.27
N LEU A 51 -12.97 -8.06 -8.35
CA LEU A 51 -13.00 -6.89 -9.21
C LEU A 51 -12.37 -7.16 -10.58
N GLY A 52 -13.06 -6.74 -11.64
CA GLY A 52 -12.57 -6.79 -13.01
C GLY A 52 -11.62 -5.64 -13.37
N TYR A 53 -11.71 -5.21 -14.63
CA TYR A 53 -10.91 -4.12 -15.20
C TYR A 53 -11.77 -2.96 -15.74
N SER A 54 -13.06 -2.91 -15.39
CA SER A 54 -13.90 -1.76 -15.74
C SER A 54 -13.46 -0.50 -14.97
N ASP A 55 -13.87 0.68 -15.41
CA ASP A 55 -13.57 1.92 -14.70
C ASP A 55 -14.20 1.95 -13.29
N ALA A 56 -15.36 1.31 -13.11
CA ALA A 56 -15.98 1.15 -11.81
C ALA A 56 -15.14 0.26 -10.89
N ASP A 57 -14.67 -0.89 -11.40
CA ASP A 57 -13.80 -1.81 -10.66
C ASP A 57 -12.49 -1.15 -10.24
N ARG A 58 -11.89 -0.33 -11.12
CA ARG A 58 -10.66 0.41 -10.79
C ARG A 58 -10.88 1.42 -9.67
N LYS A 59 -12.01 2.13 -9.66
CA LYS A 59 -12.36 3.07 -8.58
C LYS A 59 -12.57 2.33 -7.26
N GLU A 60 -13.29 1.22 -7.30
CA GLU A 60 -13.54 0.41 -6.10
C GLU A 60 -12.26 -0.21 -5.54
N ASN A 61 -11.35 -0.68 -6.42
CA ASN A 61 -10.05 -1.16 -6.01
C ASN A 61 -9.25 -0.07 -5.25
N ILE A 62 -9.22 1.17 -5.77
CA ILE A 62 -8.53 2.27 -5.09
C ILE A 62 -9.21 2.60 -3.75
N ARG A 63 -10.55 2.59 -3.69
CA ARG A 63 -11.29 2.83 -2.45
C ARG A 63 -10.96 1.77 -1.39
N ARG A 64 -10.99 0.48 -1.72
CA ARG A 64 -10.66 -0.62 -0.81
C ARG A 64 -9.23 -0.52 -0.26
N VAL A 65 -8.25 -0.23 -1.12
CA VAL A 65 -6.86 0.01 -0.70
C VAL A 65 -6.77 1.22 0.23
N GLY A 66 -7.52 2.29 -0.04
CA GLY A 66 -7.58 3.46 0.83
C GLY A 66 -8.11 3.16 2.23
N GLU A 67 -9.18 2.38 2.34
CA GLU A 67 -9.73 1.95 3.64
C GLU A 67 -8.75 1.06 4.41
N GLU A 68 -8.12 0.09 3.73
CA GLU A 68 -7.10 -0.78 4.34
C GLU A 68 -5.90 0.02 4.85
N ALA A 69 -5.41 0.97 4.05
CA ALA A 69 -4.34 1.86 4.46
C ALA A 69 -4.71 2.73 5.67
N ASN A 70 -5.96 3.21 5.75
CA ASN A 70 -6.42 3.98 6.91
C ASN A 70 -6.42 3.13 8.19
N LEU A 71 -6.87 1.87 8.12
CA LEU A 71 -6.81 0.95 9.26
C LEU A 71 -5.37 0.66 9.71
N MET A 72 -4.42 0.56 8.77
CA MET A 72 -3.00 0.39 9.10
C MET A 72 -2.43 1.61 9.83
N VAL A 73 -2.78 2.82 9.38
CA VAL A 73 -2.40 4.07 10.05
C VAL A 73 -2.97 4.13 11.47
N GLU A 74 -4.24 3.75 11.65
CA GLU A 74 -4.88 3.68 12.97
C GLU A 74 -4.22 2.63 13.89
N ALA A 75 -3.73 1.53 13.33
CA ALA A 75 -2.93 0.52 14.03
C ALA A 75 -1.50 0.99 14.35
N GLY A 76 -1.11 2.19 13.88
CA GLY A 76 0.20 2.78 14.12
C GLY A 76 1.29 2.34 13.14
N LEU A 77 0.94 1.70 12.02
CA LEU A 77 1.89 1.28 10.99
C LEU A 77 2.25 2.44 10.05
N VAL A 78 3.45 2.35 9.47
CA VAL A 78 3.93 3.23 8.38
C VAL A 78 3.97 2.50 7.05
#